data_AF-A0A7K0SXR7-F1
#
_entry.id   AF-A0A7K0SXR7-F1
#
_cell.length_a   1.000
_cell.length_b   1.000
_cell.length_c   1.000
_cell.angle_alpha   90.00
_cell.angle_beta   90.00
_cell.angle_gamma   90.00
#
_symmetry.space_group_name_H-M   'P 1'
#
loop_
_entity.id
_entity.type
_entity.pdbx_description
1 polymer ?
#
loop_
_entity_poly.entity_id
_entity_poly.type
_entity_poly.pdbx_seq_one_letter_code
_entity_poly.pdbx_strand_id
1 'polypeptide(L)'
;MKILRGLIAALFVFVPLFILMPSSSAATTQNIILVEPPHRDYQNIFFGDAFALSLRPTGTLGLKVFAPVQEPRTWLIDAALIDEVQALSAKNSDAQKWLDQLKLVSITDSIIAVPYAHPDLTLTKRLAPTELNYYFEFSKNKLQEFFGRDVIIDKTANWSNGKAKISSEAASAYTYNRRALVFMNTVIPSIQLDDFRSRLAYLLSSGMSVYRQSELATSANLALVAEKRKLRIIGGNYRLTSSREKVPVTLVNDFDVPLKISLHLMPQTSRIELGDIGEITLEAHSKTQVLIPVTVIASGTTTVIAEFRNNKGKTFNDISVLTLSLSVISPAVAWFTTGAALMLFLAAVAQSVRRVRRSRR
;
A
#
# COMPACT_ATOMS: atom_id res chain seq x y z
N MET A 1 -98.28 -47.28 -16.33
CA MET A 1 -98.50 -45.84 -16.06
C MET A 1 -97.69 -45.46 -14.83
N LYS A 2 -97.02 -44.30 -14.90
CA LYS A 2 -96.25 -43.53 -13.89
C LYS A 2 -96.63 -43.79 -12.40
N ILE A 3 -95.83 -43.62 -11.33
CA ILE A 3 -94.47 -43.13 -10.98
C ILE A 3 -94.38 -43.23 -9.41
N LEU A 4 -93.17 -43.09 -8.83
CA LEU A 4 -92.79 -42.71 -7.43
C LEU A 4 -92.69 -43.85 -6.40
N ARG A 5 -91.74 -43.93 -5.44
CA ARG A 5 -90.34 -43.46 -5.15
C ARG A 5 -90.06 -43.92 -3.70
N GLY A 6 -88.83 -44.28 -3.37
CA GLY A 6 -88.34 -44.42 -1.99
C GLY A 6 -86.92 -44.99 -1.98
N LEU A 7 -85.89 -44.16 -2.15
CA LEU A 7 -85.04 -43.57 -1.09
C LEU A 7 -84.23 -44.62 -0.31
N ILE A 8 -83.00 -44.90 -0.78
CA ILE A 8 -81.94 -45.55 0.00
C ILE A 8 -80.69 -44.66 -0.11
N ALA A 9 -80.15 -44.31 1.04
CA ALA A 9 -78.97 -43.47 1.22
C ALA A 9 -77.70 -44.22 0.80
N ALA A 10 -76.85 -43.58 0.00
CA ALA A 10 -75.51 -44.06 -0.34
C ALA A 10 -74.47 -43.27 0.45
N LEU A 11 -73.78 -43.96 1.36
CA LEU A 11 -72.64 -43.47 2.12
C LEU A 11 -71.40 -43.45 1.20
N PHE A 12 -70.97 -42.27 0.75
CA PHE A 12 -69.71 -42.12 0.01
C PHE A 12 -68.55 -41.92 1.00
N VAL A 13 -67.71 -42.93 1.13
CA VAL A 13 -66.40 -42.84 1.81
C VAL A 13 -65.42 -42.17 0.83
N PHE A 14 -64.99 -40.96 1.16
CA PHE A 14 -63.99 -40.20 0.41
C PHE A 14 -62.60 -40.59 0.92
N VAL A 15 -61.86 -41.39 0.15
CA VAL A 15 -60.43 -41.67 0.40
C VAL A 15 -59.62 -40.57 -0.29
N PRO A 16 -58.85 -39.72 0.43
CA PRO A 16 -57.99 -38.75 -0.22
C PRO A 16 -56.78 -39.48 -0.81
N LEU A 17 -56.67 -39.44 -2.13
CA LEU A 17 -55.51 -39.89 -2.88
C LEU A 17 -54.36 -38.90 -2.61
N PHE A 18 -53.49 -39.22 -1.66
CA PHE A 18 -52.23 -38.50 -1.47
C PHE A 18 -51.34 -38.76 -2.68
N ILE A 19 -51.32 -37.82 -3.62
CA ILE A 19 -50.30 -37.76 -4.67
C ILE A 19 -48.98 -37.46 -3.96
N LEU A 20 -48.14 -38.48 -3.81
CA LEU A 20 -46.72 -38.33 -3.50
C LEU A 20 -46.09 -37.49 -4.62
N MET A 21 -46.04 -36.18 -4.42
CA MET A 21 -45.16 -35.34 -5.21
C MET A 21 -43.73 -35.87 -4.99
N PRO A 22 -42.96 -36.16 -6.05
CA PRO A 22 -41.55 -36.45 -5.88
C PRO A 22 -40.94 -35.21 -5.21
N SER A 23 -40.43 -35.40 -3.99
CA SER A 23 -39.57 -34.42 -3.35
C SER A 23 -38.47 -34.07 -4.34
N SER A 24 -38.44 -32.82 -4.79
CA SER A 24 -37.36 -32.27 -5.59
C SER A 24 -36.06 -32.50 -4.84
N SER A 25 -35.30 -33.52 -5.24
CA SER A 25 -33.93 -33.71 -4.78
C SER A 25 -33.20 -32.41 -5.05
N ALA A 26 -32.72 -31.74 -3.99
CA ALA A 26 -31.84 -30.59 -4.14
C ALA A 26 -30.66 -31.05 -5.00
N ALA A 27 -30.54 -30.49 -6.21
CA ALA A 27 -29.44 -30.81 -7.10
C ALA A 27 -28.13 -30.48 -6.37
N THR A 28 -27.24 -31.47 -6.24
CA THR A 28 -25.90 -31.28 -5.67
C THR A 28 -25.18 -30.24 -6.51
N THR A 29 -25.11 -28.99 -6.01
CA THR A 29 -24.45 -27.89 -6.71
C THR A 29 -22.95 -28.17 -6.76
N GLN A 30 -22.36 -28.14 -7.95
CA GLN A 30 -20.93 -28.44 -8.12
C GLN A 30 -20.07 -27.20 -7.81
N ASN A 31 -19.08 -27.36 -6.94
CA ASN A 31 -18.14 -26.29 -6.58
C ASN A 31 -16.96 -26.27 -7.57
N ILE A 32 -16.74 -25.15 -8.25
CA ILE A 32 -15.55 -24.89 -9.06
C ILE A 32 -14.63 -23.94 -8.29
N ILE A 33 -13.40 -24.37 -8.02
CA ILE A 33 -12.43 -23.62 -7.22
C ILE A 33 -11.35 -23.03 -8.14
N LEU A 34 -11.32 -21.70 -8.22
CA LEU A 34 -10.33 -20.90 -8.93
C LEU A 34 -9.45 -20.17 -7.91
N VAL A 35 -8.53 -20.94 -7.32
CA VAL A 35 -7.58 -20.49 -6.32
C VAL A 35 -6.23 -21.08 -6.69
N GLU A 36 -5.20 -20.23 -6.76
CA GLU A 36 -3.84 -20.58 -7.11
C GLU A 36 -2.85 -19.81 -6.22
N PRO A 37 -1.63 -20.34 -6.00
CA PRO A 37 -0.57 -19.53 -5.42
C PRO A 37 -0.21 -18.36 -6.36
N PRO A 38 0.36 -17.27 -5.85
CA PRO A 38 0.79 -16.12 -6.65
C PRO A 38 1.70 -16.51 -7.82
N HIS A 39 1.40 -15.99 -9.01
CA HIS A 39 2.18 -16.25 -10.23
C HIS A 39 3.11 -15.10 -10.62
N ARG A 40 3.06 -13.97 -9.91
CA ARG A 40 3.98 -12.84 -10.10
C ARG A 40 4.51 -12.30 -8.78
N ASP A 41 5.61 -11.57 -8.86
CA ASP A 41 6.20 -10.87 -7.72
C ASP A 41 5.57 -9.48 -7.50
N TYR A 42 6.05 -8.74 -6.49
CA TYR A 42 5.57 -7.39 -6.17
C TYR A 42 6.02 -6.33 -7.17
N GLN A 43 6.93 -6.67 -8.09
CA GLN A 43 7.35 -5.82 -9.22
C GLN A 43 6.54 -6.15 -10.49
N ASN A 44 5.51 -7.00 -10.39
CA ASN A 44 4.68 -7.49 -11.49
C ASN A 44 5.42 -8.39 -12.50
N ILE A 45 6.49 -9.05 -12.07
CA ILE A 45 7.23 -10.00 -12.90
C ILE A 45 6.68 -11.42 -12.67
N PHE A 46 6.22 -12.08 -13.74
CA PHE A 46 5.69 -13.45 -13.67
C PHE A 46 6.79 -14.50 -13.47
N PHE A 47 6.49 -15.55 -12.70
CA PHE A 47 7.40 -16.67 -12.38
C PHE A 47 7.54 -17.69 -13.53
N GLY A 48 7.75 -17.22 -14.76
CA GLY A 48 7.85 -18.01 -15.98
C GLY A 48 6.51 -18.22 -16.71
N ASP A 49 6.52 -19.09 -17.72
CA ASP A 49 5.41 -19.22 -18.69
C ASP A 49 4.33 -20.22 -18.28
N ALA A 50 4.56 -21.01 -17.22
CA ALA A 50 3.64 -22.07 -16.80
C ALA A 50 2.23 -21.54 -16.49
N PHE A 51 2.13 -20.32 -15.96
CA PHE A 51 0.85 -19.66 -15.70
C PHE A 51 0.11 -19.33 -17.00
N ALA A 52 0.80 -18.83 -18.02
CA ALA A 52 0.17 -18.58 -19.32
C ALA A 52 -0.31 -19.88 -19.97
N LEU A 53 0.46 -20.97 -19.83
CA LEU A 53 0.09 -22.28 -20.35
C LEU A 53 -1.13 -22.88 -19.63
N SER A 54 -1.32 -22.61 -18.33
CA SER A 54 -2.44 -23.15 -17.56
C SER A 54 -3.79 -22.56 -17.96
N LEU A 55 -3.81 -21.34 -18.52
CA LEU A 55 -5.03 -20.63 -18.95
C LEU A 55 -5.57 -21.10 -20.30
N ARG A 56 -4.76 -21.78 -21.11
CA ARG A 56 -5.21 -22.35 -22.39
C ARG A 56 -6.35 -23.35 -22.17
N PRO A 57 -7.24 -23.60 -23.16
CA PRO A 57 -8.36 -24.52 -22.99
C PRO A 57 -7.99 -25.92 -22.45
N THR A 58 -6.78 -26.41 -22.78
CA THR A 58 -6.24 -27.69 -22.33
C THR A 58 -5.37 -27.60 -21.06
N GLY A 59 -5.09 -26.40 -20.58
CA GLY A 59 -4.34 -26.14 -19.36
C GLY A 59 -5.18 -26.36 -18.10
N THR A 60 -4.53 -26.43 -16.93
CA THR A 60 -5.20 -26.78 -15.66
C THR A 60 -6.30 -25.80 -15.25
N LEU A 61 -6.10 -24.49 -15.44
CA LEU A 61 -7.12 -23.46 -15.19
C LEU A 61 -8.12 -23.37 -16.35
N GLY A 62 -7.67 -23.61 -17.57
CA GLY A 62 -8.58 -23.63 -18.72
C GLY A 62 -9.57 -24.77 -18.66
N LEU A 63 -9.17 -25.97 -18.22
CA LEU A 63 -10.09 -27.10 -18.03
C LEU A 63 -11.22 -26.78 -17.03
N LYS A 64 -10.98 -25.92 -16.04
CA LYS A 64 -12.03 -25.50 -15.08
C LYS A 64 -13.05 -24.53 -15.69
N VAL A 65 -12.68 -23.82 -16.75
CA VAL A 65 -13.47 -22.70 -17.33
C VAL A 65 -14.05 -23.03 -18.71
N PHE A 66 -13.32 -23.77 -19.54
CA PHE A 66 -13.72 -24.16 -20.89
C PHE A 66 -14.43 -25.51 -20.97
N ALA A 67 -14.21 -26.42 -20.02
CA ALA A 67 -14.89 -27.71 -20.04
C ALA A 67 -16.38 -27.55 -19.68
N PRO A 68 -17.29 -28.28 -20.35
CA PRO A 68 -18.69 -28.30 -19.96
C PRO A 68 -18.82 -28.95 -18.58
N VAL A 69 -19.43 -28.22 -17.64
CA VAL A 69 -19.72 -28.69 -16.28
C VAL A 69 -21.23 -28.61 -16.06
N GLN A 70 -21.81 -29.58 -15.36
CA GLN A 70 -23.25 -29.62 -15.10
C GLN A 70 -23.69 -28.42 -14.24
N GLU A 71 -24.80 -27.80 -14.61
CA GLU A 71 -25.45 -26.73 -13.85
C GLU A 71 -26.43 -27.33 -12.82
N PRO A 72 -26.66 -26.67 -11.65
CA PRO A 72 -26.10 -25.38 -11.22
C PRO A 72 -24.69 -25.50 -10.59
N ARG A 73 -23.89 -24.44 -10.70
CA ARG A 73 -22.51 -24.39 -10.16
C ARG A 73 -22.32 -23.24 -9.18
N THR A 74 -21.34 -23.40 -8.32
CA THR A 74 -20.84 -22.34 -7.44
C THR A 74 -19.36 -22.13 -7.70
N TRP A 75 -18.98 -20.89 -8.01
CA TRP A 75 -17.61 -20.50 -8.28
C TRP A 75 -16.96 -19.92 -7.03
N LEU A 76 -15.92 -20.56 -6.52
CA LEU A 76 -15.09 -20.04 -5.46
C LEU A 76 -13.86 -19.41 -6.10
N ILE A 77 -13.76 -18.09 -6.07
CA ILE A 77 -12.77 -17.34 -6.86
C ILE A 77 -11.92 -16.49 -5.94
N ASP A 78 -10.60 -16.56 -6.16
CA ASP A 78 -9.64 -15.60 -5.61
C ASP A 78 -9.48 -14.42 -6.58
N ALA A 79 -9.79 -13.20 -6.11
CA ALA A 79 -9.59 -11.99 -6.88
C ALA A 79 -8.12 -11.77 -7.29
N ALA A 80 -7.15 -12.24 -6.52
CA ALA A 80 -5.74 -12.10 -6.89
C ALA A 80 -5.40 -12.86 -8.17
N LEU A 81 -6.00 -14.05 -8.38
CA LEU A 81 -5.88 -14.79 -9.63
C LEU A 81 -6.44 -13.96 -10.80
N ILE A 82 -7.60 -13.33 -10.61
CA ILE A 82 -8.21 -12.48 -11.64
C ILE A 82 -7.31 -11.28 -11.98
N ASP A 83 -6.77 -10.59 -10.97
CA ASP A 83 -5.84 -9.47 -11.15
C ASP A 83 -4.55 -9.89 -11.88
N GLU A 84 -4.06 -11.12 -11.64
CA GLU A 84 -2.90 -11.68 -12.36
C GLU A 84 -3.22 -12.03 -13.81
N VAL A 85 -4.38 -12.65 -14.08
CA VAL A 85 -4.81 -12.95 -15.45
C VAL A 85 -5.07 -11.66 -16.24
N GLN A 86 -5.67 -10.64 -15.64
CA GLN A 86 -5.86 -9.32 -16.26
C GLN A 86 -4.53 -8.65 -16.62
N ALA A 87 -3.54 -8.71 -15.72
CA ALA A 87 -2.23 -8.17 -16.04
C ALA A 87 -1.51 -8.94 -17.15
N LEU A 88 -1.73 -10.26 -17.23
CA LEU A 88 -1.20 -11.08 -18.30
C LEU A 88 -1.93 -10.83 -19.64
N SER A 89 -3.23 -10.54 -19.62
CA SER A 89 -4.04 -10.36 -20.83
C SER A 89 -3.60 -9.17 -21.69
N ALA A 90 -2.95 -8.17 -21.09
CA ALA A 90 -2.32 -7.06 -21.79
C ALA A 90 -1.29 -7.52 -22.85
N LYS A 91 -0.72 -8.73 -22.70
CA LYS A 91 0.31 -9.29 -23.59
C LYS A 91 0.00 -10.70 -24.08
N ASN A 92 -1.11 -11.30 -23.67
CA ASN A 92 -1.44 -12.69 -23.96
C ASN A 92 -2.94 -12.85 -24.28
N SER A 93 -3.24 -13.24 -25.52
CA SER A 93 -4.64 -13.39 -25.98
C SER A 93 -5.36 -14.59 -25.37
N ASP A 94 -4.65 -15.64 -24.94
CA ASP A 94 -5.26 -16.78 -24.25
C ASP A 94 -5.77 -16.36 -22.86
N ALA A 95 -5.04 -15.49 -22.16
CA ALA A 95 -5.48 -14.91 -20.89
C ALA A 95 -6.76 -14.06 -21.06
N GLN A 96 -6.85 -13.25 -22.13
CA GLN A 96 -8.07 -12.51 -22.42
C GLN A 96 -9.26 -13.44 -22.69
N LYS A 97 -9.07 -14.46 -23.54
CA LYS A 97 -10.11 -15.46 -23.83
C LYS A 97 -10.55 -16.20 -22.57
N TRP A 98 -9.63 -16.49 -21.66
CA TRP A 98 -9.96 -17.15 -20.40
C TRP A 98 -10.86 -16.27 -19.51
N LEU A 99 -10.59 -14.96 -19.41
CA LEU A 99 -11.43 -14.02 -18.67
C LEU A 99 -12.82 -13.90 -19.30
N ASP A 100 -12.89 -13.77 -20.63
CA ASP A 100 -14.15 -13.66 -21.36
C ASP A 100 -14.99 -14.92 -21.18
N GLN A 101 -14.37 -16.10 -21.29
CA GLN A 101 -15.03 -17.38 -21.05
C GLN A 101 -15.52 -17.49 -19.61
N LEU A 102 -14.70 -17.11 -18.62
CA LEU A 102 -15.10 -17.16 -17.21
C LEU A 102 -16.36 -16.32 -16.94
N LYS A 103 -16.45 -15.11 -17.50
CA LYS A 103 -17.65 -14.28 -17.40
C LYS A 103 -18.85 -14.94 -18.07
N LEU A 104 -18.66 -15.51 -19.26
CA LEU A 104 -19.73 -16.17 -20.00
C LEU A 104 -20.29 -17.37 -19.24
N VAL A 105 -19.43 -18.27 -18.75
CA VAL A 105 -19.89 -19.50 -18.09
C VAL A 105 -20.45 -19.24 -16.71
N SER A 106 -20.00 -18.19 -16.01
CA SER A 106 -20.47 -17.92 -14.65
C SER A 106 -21.71 -17.02 -14.58
N ILE A 107 -22.33 -16.64 -15.70
CA ILE A 107 -23.33 -15.55 -15.75
C ILE A 107 -24.55 -15.78 -14.83
N THR A 108 -25.06 -17.01 -14.74
CA THR A 108 -26.21 -17.41 -13.91
C THR A 108 -25.81 -18.07 -12.58
N ASP A 109 -24.54 -18.43 -12.43
CA ASP A 109 -24.06 -19.19 -11.27
C ASP A 109 -23.85 -18.31 -10.04
N SER A 110 -23.68 -18.91 -8.87
CA SER A 110 -23.27 -18.17 -7.66
C SER A 110 -21.76 -17.97 -7.65
N ILE A 111 -21.29 -16.78 -7.26
CA ILE A 111 -19.87 -16.49 -7.08
C ILE A 111 -19.60 -16.18 -5.61
N ILE A 112 -18.65 -16.92 -5.06
CA ILE A 112 -18.13 -16.78 -3.70
C ILE A 112 -16.69 -16.27 -3.78
N ALA A 113 -16.46 -15.09 -3.20
CA ALA A 113 -15.12 -14.56 -3.01
C ALA A 113 -14.40 -15.29 -1.87
N VAL A 114 -13.23 -15.84 -2.17
CA VAL A 114 -12.25 -16.22 -1.14
C VAL A 114 -11.38 -14.98 -0.79
N PRO A 115 -10.65 -14.93 0.34
CA PRO A 115 -9.83 -13.77 0.67
C PRO A 115 -8.73 -13.62 -0.36
N TYR A 116 -8.45 -12.36 -0.71
CA TYR A 116 -7.46 -11.99 -1.72
C TYR A 116 -6.14 -12.73 -1.49
N ALA A 117 -5.61 -13.37 -2.53
CA ALA A 117 -4.37 -14.14 -2.54
C ALA A 117 -4.35 -15.39 -1.65
N HIS A 118 -5.52 -15.88 -1.25
CA HIS A 118 -5.69 -17.13 -0.53
C HIS A 118 -4.68 -17.37 0.63
N PRO A 119 -4.57 -16.43 1.59
CA PRO A 119 -3.66 -16.60 2.71
C PRO A 119 -4.14 -17.75 3.62
N ASP A 120 -3.22 -18.38 4.36
CA ASP A 120 -3.59 -19.34 5.39
C ASP A 120 -4.50 -18.66 6.43
N LEU A 121 -5.75 -19.11 6.48
CA LEU A 121 -6.79 -18.45 7.26
C LEU A 121 -6.54 -18.54 8.76
N THR A 122 -6.00 -19.67 9.23
CA THR A 122 -5.73 -19.88 10.66
C THR A 122 -4.58 -19.00 11.12
N LEU A 123 -3.49 -19.00 10.33
CA LEU A 123 -2.32 -18.19 10.58
C LEU A 123 -2.65 -16.71 10.49
N THR A 124 -3.35 -16.29 9.43
CA THR A 124 -3.69 -14.88 9.20
C THR A 124 -4.65 -14.38 10.26
N LYS A 125 -5.65 -15.18 10.68
CA LYS A 125 -6.54 -14.82 11.79
C LYS A 125 -5.78 -14.62 13.10
N ARG A 126 -4.75 -15.43 13.37
CA ARG A 126 -3.89 -15.30 14.55
C ARG A 126 -2.95 -14.11 14.48
N LEU A 127 -2.32 -13.86 13.32
CA LEU A 127 -1.35 -12.79 13.13
C LEU A 127 -2.01 -11.41 12.94
N ALA A 128 -3.16 -11.38 12.27
CA ALA A 128 -3.69 -10.23 11.54
C ALA A 128 -5.23 -10.30 11.32
N PRO A 129 -6.06 -10.43 12.37
CA PRO A 129 -7.50 -10.64 12.19
C PRO A 129 -8.20 -9.52 11.40
N THR A 130 -7.75 -8.27 11.55
CA THR A 130 -8.27 -7.13 10.79
C THR A 130 -7.87 -7.18 9.31
N GLU A 131 -6.65 -7.63 8.99
CA GLU A 131 -6.20 -7.79 7.60
C GLU A 131 -6.95 -8.93 6.92
N LEU A 132 -7.25 -10.02 7.64
CA LEU A 132 -8.04 -11.11 7.08
C LEU A 132 -9.41 -10.61 6.62
N ASN A 133 -10.10 -9.81 7.44
CA ASN A 133 -11.36 -9.19 7.05
C ASN A 133 -11.18 -8.27 5.84
N TYR A 134 -10.13 -7.45 5.83
CA TYR A 134 -9.80 -6.62 4.68
C TYR A 134 -9.62 -7.44 3.39
N TYR A 135 -8.89 -8.56 3.42
CA TYR A 135 -8.69 -9.40 2.23
C TYR A 135 -9.99 -10.02 1.70
N PHE A 136 -10.92 -10.36 2.58
CA PHE A 136 -12.25 -10.82 2.17
C PHE A 136 -13.04 -9.72 1.47
N GLU A 137 -13.14 -8.54 2.07
CA GLU A 137 -13.91 -7.43 1.49
C GLU A 137 -13.24 -6.89 0.21
N PHE A 138 -11.91 -6.81 0.18
CA PHE A 138 -11.16 -6.40 -1.01
C PHE A 138 -11.38 -7.35 -2.18
N SER A 139 -11.30 -8.67 -1.93
CA SER A 139 -11.57 -9.69 -2.94
C SER A 139 -13.00 -9.62 -3.46
N LYS A 140 -13.99 -9.51 -2.56
CA LYS A 140 -15.40 -9.31 -2.95
C LYS A 140 -15.56 -8.10 -3.86
N ASN A 141 -15.03 -6.93 -3.47
CA ASN A 141 -15.16 -5.71 -4.25
C ASN A 141 -14.54 -5.87 -5.65
N LYS A 142 -13.34 -6.46 -5.73
CA LYS A 142 -12.66 -6.75 -7.00
C LYS A 142 -13.46 -7.67 -7.91
N LEU A 143 -14.04 -8.74 -7.36
CA LEU A 143 -14.86 -9.66 -8.14
C LEU A 143 -16.19 -9.01 -8.56
N GLN A 144 -16.82 -8.21 -7.70
CA GLN A 144 -18.02 -7.46 -8.06
C GLN A 144 -17.77 -6.51 -9.23
N GLU A 145 -16.64 -5.78 -9.19
CA GLU A 145 -16.20 -4.92 -10.28
C GLU A 145 -15.96 -5.74 -11.57
N PHE A 146 -15.27 -6.87 -11.47
CA PHE A 146 -14.97 -7.71 -12.62
C PHE A 146 -16.23 -8.32 -13.27
N PHE A 147 -17.15 -8.85 -12.47
CA PHE A 147 -18.36 -9.53 -12.97
C PHE A 147 -19.54 -8.58 -13.22
N GLY A 148 -19.51 -7.36 -12.68
CA GLY A 148 -20.61 -6.39 -12.80
C GLY A 148 -21.88 -6.83 -12.07
N ARG A 149 -21.76 -7.66 -11.04
CA ARG A 149 -22.88 -8.20 -10.24
C ARG A 149 -22.45 -8.53 -8.82
N ASP A 150 -23.42 -8.82 -7.97
CA ASP A 150 -23.16 -9.16 -6.58
C ASP A 150 -22.36 -10.46 -6.42
N VAL A 151 -21.43 -10.43 -5.46
CA VAL A 151 -20.58 -11.54 -5.07
C VAL A 151 -20.72 -11.71 -3.56
N ILE A 152 -20.86 -12.94 -3.11
CA ILE A 152 -20.98 -13.25 -1.68
C ILE A 152 -19.61 -13.66 -1.12
N ILE A 153 -19.43 -13.52 0.20
CA ILE A 153 -18.25 -14.02 0.90
C ILE A 153 -18.67 -15.22 1.74
N ASP A 154 -17.89 -16.30 1.69
CA ASP A 154 -18.00 -17.40 2.64
C ASP A 154 -16.81 -17.39 3.61
N LYS A 155 -17.06 -16.87 4.82
CA LYS A 155 -16.07 -16.82 5.92
C LYS A 155 -15.98 -18.13 6.71
N THR A 156 -16.80 -19.15 6.40
CA THR A 156 -16.78 -20.44 7.12
C THR A 156 -15.51 -21.23 6.86
N ALA A 157 -14.76 -20.91 5.80
CA ALA A 157 -13.50 -21.56 5.44
C ALA A 157 -13.62 -23.06 5.11
N ASN A 158 -14.83 -23.57 4.87
CA ASN A 158 -15.07 -24.99 4.54
C ASN A 158 -14.38 -25.45 3.25
N TRP A 159 -13.90 -24.50 2.45
CA TRP A 159 -13.16 -24.69 1.20
C TRP A 159 -11.63 -24.67 1.38
N SER A 160 -11.13 -24.31 2.57
CA SER A 160 -9.69 -24.24 2.88
C SER A 160 -9.21 -25.54 3.52
N ASN A 161 -8.48 -26.35 2.76
CA ASN A 161 -8.02 -27.68 3.19
C ASN A 161 -6.58 -27.72 3.74
N GLY A 162 -5.88 -26.58 3.80
CA GLY A 162 -4.42 -26.55 3.98
C GLY A 162 -3.94 -25.64 5.10
N LYS A 163 -3.03 -26.15 5.93
CA LYS A 163 -2.12 -25.32 6.73
C LYS A 163 -0.90 -25.01 5.86
N ALA A 164 -0.66 -23.75 5.56
CA ALA A 164 0.50 -23.34 4.79
C ALA A 164 1.76 -23.47 5.65
N LYS A 165 2.80 -24.08 5.08
CA LYS A 165 4.15 -24.02 5.65
C LYS A 165 4.79 -22.70 5.22
N ILE A 166 4.55 -21.65 5.99
CA ILE A 166 5.10 -20.30 5.76
C ILE A 166 6.51 -20.21 6.34
N SER A 167 7.45 -19.67 5.57
CA SER A 167 8.83 -19.44 5.98
C SER A 167 8.93 -18.31 7.02
N SER A 168 9.99 -18.32 7.83
CA SER A 168 10.29 -17.25 8.79
C SER A 168 10.45 -15.90 8.10
N GLU A 169 11.06 -15.90 6.92
CA GLU A 169 11.34 -14.70 6.13
C GLU A 169 10.04 -14.08 5.61
N ALA A 170 9.13 -14.91 5.07
CA ALA A 170 7.83 -14.44 4.60
C ALA A 170 6.95 -13.91 5.74
N ALA A 171 6.90 -14.61 6.88
CA ALA A 171 6.16 -14.13 8.06
C ALA A 171 6.74 -12.83 8.64
N SER A 172 8.07 -12.70 8.64
CA SER A 172 8.77 -11.49 9.10
C SER A 172 8.54 -10.32 8.15
N ALA A 173 8.68 -10.54 6.85
CA ALA A 173 8.38 -9.55 5.81
C ALA A 173 6.92 -9.11 5.90
N TYR A 174 5.97 -10.03 6.05
CA TYR A 174 4.56 -9.69 6.21
C TYR A 174 4.33 -8.74 7.40
N THR A 175 4.88 -9.08 8.56
CA THR A 175 4.74 -8.28 9.79
C THR A 175 5.40 -6.91 9.65
N TYR A 176 6.60 -6.86 9.06
CA TYR A 176 7.35 -5.63 8.83
C TYR A 176 6.61 -4.69 7.88
N ASN A 177 6.21 -5.18 6.69
CA ASN A 177 5.51 -4.39 5.68
C ASN A 177 4.14 -3.91 6.18
N ARG A 178 3.37 -4.76 6.87
CA ARG A 178 2.10 -4.36 7.49
C ARG A 178 2.28 -3.25 8.53
N ARG A 179 3.32 -3.32 9.37
CA ARG A 179 3.62 -2.23 10.33
C ARG A 179 3.99 -0.94 9.60
N ALA A 180 4.78 -1.02 8.53
CA ALA A 180 5.12 0.13 7.71
C ALA A 180 3.87 0.78 7.11
N LEU A 181 2.91 0.00 6.62
CA LEU A 181 1.62 0.49 6.12
C LEU A 181 0.81 1.26 7.16
N VAL A 182 0.88 0.89 8.44
CA VAL A 182 0.20 1.65 9.52
C VAL A 182 0.80 3.05 9.64
N PHE A 183 2.13 3.19 9.53
CA PHE A 183 2.80 4.48 9.54
C PHE A 183 2.52 5.28 8.25
N MET A 184 2.55 4.64 7.10
CA MET A 184 2.26 5.29 5.82
C MET A 184 0.82 5.84 5.76
N ASN A 185 -0.16 5.06 6.23
CA ASN A 185 -1.56 5.46 6.34
C ASN A 185 -1.81 6.65 7.27
N THR A 186 -0.82 7.10 8.05
CA THR A 186 -0.96 8.33 8.83
C THR A 186 -0.96 9.59 7.97
N VAL A 187 -0.29 9.53 6.81
CA VAL A 187 -0.11 10.67 5.89
C VAL A 187 -0.78 10.40 4.55
N ILE A 188 -0.75 9.16 4.07
CA ILE A 188 -1.24 8.78 2.75
C ILE A 188 -2.65 8.16 2.89
N PRO A 189 -3.63 8.55 2.07
CA PRO A 189 -4.95 7.91 2.03
C PRO A 189 -4.86 6.41 1.72
N SER A 190 -5.64 5.58 2.42
CA SER A 190 -5.55 4.12 2.30
C SER A 190 -5.76 3.57 0.90
N ILE A 191 -6.63 4.20 0.11
CA ILE A 191 -6.89 3.79 -1.29
C ILE A 191 -5.63 3.79 -2.17
N GLN A 192 -4.66 4.67 -1.87
CA GLN A 192 -3.38 4.72 -2.60
C GLN A 192 -2.44 3.56 -2.24
N LEU A 193 -2.72 2.87 -1.15
CA LEU A 193 -1.91 1.76 -0.61
C LEU A 193 -2.61 0.41 -0.75
N ASP A 194 -3.85 0.38 -1.24
CA ASP A 194 -4.69 -0.82 -1.21
C ASP A 194 -4.14 -1.96 -2.08
N ASP A 195 -3.56 -1.66 -3.25
CA ASP A 195 -2.90 -2.68 -4.10
C ASP A 195 -1.69 -3.30 -3.39
N PHE A 196 -0.80 -2.49 -2.82
CA PHE A 196 0.34 -3.00 -2.08
C PHE A 196 -0.11 -3.78 -0.82
N ARG A 197 -1.09 -3.24 -0.09
CA ARG A 197 -1.66 -3.86 1.12
C ARG A 197 -2.30 -5.21 0.83
N SER A 198 -3.13 -5.30 -0.21
CA SER A 198 -3.81 -6.56 -0.56
C SER A 198 -2.79 -7.63 -0.97
N ARG A 199 -1.77 -7.25 -1.75
CA ARG A 199 -0.69 -8.15 -2.17
C ARG A 199 0.15 -8.69 -1.03
N LEU A 200 0.18 -8.05 0.16
CA LEU A 200 0.84 -8.65 1.34
C LEU A 200 0.32 -10.04 1.67
N ALA A 201 -0.93 -10.37 1.30
CA ALA A 201 -1.46 -11.72 1.45
C ALA A 201 -0.69 -12.78 0.62
N TYR A 202 0.04 -12.40 -0.45
CA TYR A 202 0.95 -13.31 -1.17
C TYR A 202 1.95 -13.98 -0.21
N LEU A 203 2.46 -13.27 0.80
CA LEU A 203 3.43 -13.81 1.76
C LEU A 203 2.84 -14.87 2.70
N LEU A 204 1.51 -14.93 2.79
CA LEU A 204 0.79 -15.88 3.63
C LEU A 204 0.06 -16.96 2.80
N SER A 205 0.19 -16.91 1.46
CA SER A 205 -0.44 -17.88 0.57
C SER A 205 0.09 -19.28 0.78
N SER A 206 -0.81 -20.26 0.71
CA SER A 206 -0.45 -21.68 0.68
C SER A 206 0.04 -22.11 -0.72
N GLY A 207 0.57 -23.33 -0.84
CA GLY A 207 0.92 -23.92 -2.14
C GLY A 207 2.24 -23.48 -2.78
N MET A 208 3.09 -22.73 -2.08
CA MET A 208 4.40 -22.28 -2.58
C MET A 208 5.59 -22.97 -1.91
N SER A 209 6.69 -23.11 -2.64
CA SER A 209 7.97 -23.57 -2.09
C SER A 209 8.58 -22.53 -1.14
N VAL A 210 9.38 -22.97 -0.17
CA VAL A 210 10.09 -22.08 0.76
C VAL A 210 11.01 -21.10 0.02
N TYR A 211 11.65 -21.56 -1.06
CA TYR A 211 12.46 -20.70 -1.92
C TYR A 211 11.65 -19.55 -2.51
N ARG A 212 10.50 -19.85 -3.13
CA ARG A 212 9.62 -18.83 -3.71
C ARG A 212 9.05 -17.86 -2.68
N GLN A 213 8.75 -18.36 -1.48
CA GLN A 213 8.32 -17.50 -0.37
C GLN A 213 9.42 -16.50 0.04
N SER A 214 10.69 -16.90 0.02
CA SER A 214 11.83 -16.01 0.30
C SER A 214 12.05 -14.96 -0.80
N GLU A 215 11.89 -15.35 -2.07
CA GLU A 215 11.93 -14.40 -3.19
C GLU A 215 10.81 -13.36 -3.08
N LEU A 216 9.58 -13.79 -2.78
CA LEU A 216 8.45 -12.89 -2.54
C LEU A 216 8.68 -11.97 -1.33
N ALA A 217 9.26 -12.48 -0.25
CA ALA A 217 9.62 -11.65 0.91
C ALA A 217 10.60 -10.54 0.55
N THR A 218 11.59 -10.85 -0.29
CA THR A 218 12.55 -9.86 -0.79
C THR A 218 11.86 -8.84 -1.71
N SER A 219 11.07 -9.32 -2.67
CA SER A 219 10.30 -8.48 -3.60
C SER A 219 9.31 -7.55 -2.86
N ALA A 220 8.63 -8.05 -1.83
CA ALA A 220 7.73 -7.24 -0.98
C ALA A 220 8.46 -6.07 -0.31
N ASN A 221 9.65 -6.32 0.25
CA ASN A 221 10.46 -5.27 0.89
C ASN A 221 10.93 -4.22 -0.13
N LEU A 222 11.31 -4.64 -1.34
CA LEU A 222 11.66 -3.73 -2.42
C LEU A 222 10.47 -2.87 -2.84
N ALA A 223 9.28 -3.48 -2.96
CA ALA A 223 8.06 -2.76 -3.28
C ALA A 223 7.68 -1.75 -2.18
N LEU A 224 7.83 -2.08 -0.90
CA LEU A 224 7.66 -1.10 0.18
C LEU A 224 8.63 0.07 0.07
N VAL A 225 9.90 -0.18 -0.26
CA VAL A 225 10.88 0.90 -0.47
C VAL A 225 10.46 1.78 -1.64
N ALA A 226 9.93 1.19 -2.72
CA ALA A 226 9.39 1.93 -3.85
C ALA A 226 8.16 2.77 -3.46
N GLU A 227 7.23 2.21 -2.68
CA GLU A 227 6.05 2.92 -2.16
C GLU A 227 6.44 4.08 -1.24
N LYS A 228 7.37 3.86 -0.29
CA LYS A 228 7.90 4.94 0.56
C LYS A 228 8.53 6.04 -0.25
N ARG A 229 9.30 5.69 -1.28
CA ARG A 229 10.00 6.66 -2.14
C ARG A 229 9.03 7.62 -2.81
N LYS A 230 7.78 7.24 -3.07
CA LYS A 230 6.78 8.13 -3.69
C LYS A 230 6.56 9.43 -2.90
N LEU A 231 6.68 9.38 -1.57
CA LEU A 231 6.67 10.57 -0.71
C LEU A 231 8.04 10.75 -0.05
N ARG A 232 8.84 11.69 -0.53
CA ARG A 232 10.22 11.86 -0.05
C ARG A 232 10.66 13.32 0.07
N ILE A 233 11.57 13.56 1.00
CA ILE A 233 12.31 14.80 1.15
C ILE A 233 13.67 14.61 0.47
N ILE A 234 14.00 15.43 -0.52
CA ILE A 234 15.31 15.36 -1.18
C ILE A 234 16.34 15.98 -0.23
N GLY A 235 17.25 15.14 0.26
CA GLY A 235 18.38 15.55 1.08
C GLY A 235 19.31 16.49 0.30
N GLY A 236 20.00 17.37 1.01
CA GLY A 236 20.82 18.40 0.39
C GLY A 236 22.00 18.82 1.27
N ASN A 237 23.02 19.37 0.62
CA ASN A 237 24.18 19.97 1.26
C ASN A 237 24.11 21.49 1.05
N TYR A 238 24.09 22.24 2.14
CA TYR A 238 23.91 23.69 2.12
C TYR A 238 25.09 24.37 2.79
N ARG A 239 25.52 25.50 2.21
CA ARG A 239 26.55 26.35 2.78
C ARG A 239 25.93 27.69 3.12
N LEU A 240 25.91 28.01 4.41
CA LEU A 240 25.35 29.26 4.92
C LEU A 240 26.49 30.20 5.32
N THR A 241 26.52 31.38 4.72
CA THR A 241 27.51 32.43 5.02
C THR A 241 26.92 33.61 5.78
N SER A 242 25.61 33.60 6.00
CA SER A 242 24.84 34.67 6.65
C SER A 242 24.18 34.17 7.94
N SER A 243 23.99 35.06 8.92
CA SER A 243 23.33 34.71 10.19
C SER A 243 21.86 34.29 10.03
N ARG A 244 21.21 34.74 8.95
CA ARG A 244 19.82 34.37 8.60
C ARG A 244 19.76 34.07 7.11
N GLU A 245 19.24 32.90 6.76
CA GLU A 245 19.15 32.44 5.39
C GLU A 245 17.92 31.55 5.21
N LYS A 246 17.44 31.40 3.96
CA LYS A 246 16.34 30.52 3.62
C LYS A 246 16.88 29.33 2.85
N VAL A 247 16.86 28.14 3.46
CA VAL A 247 17.39 26.91 2.87
C VAL A 247 16.30 26.25 2.01
N PRO A 248 16.52 26.08 0.70
CA PRO A 248 15.54 25.45 -0.17
C PRO A 248 15.58 23.92 -0.04
N VAL A 249 14.48 23.32 0.42
CA VAL A 249 14.32 21.86 0.51
C VAL A 249 13.24 21.41 -0.45
N THR A 250 13.56 20.41 -1.27
CA THR A 250 12.62 19.85 -2.25
C THR A 250 11.86 18.68 -1.66
N LEU A 251 10.53 18.75 -1.77
CA LEU A 251 9.58 17.74 -1.36
C LEU A 251 8.98 17.10 -2.61
N VAL A 252 8.79 15.79 -2.60
CA VAL A 252 8.22 15.05 -3.73
C VAL A 252 7.00 14.27 -3.27
N ASN A 253 5.92 14.39 -4.04
CA ASN A 253 4.74 13.56 -3.95
C ASN A 253 4.46 12.91 -5.31
N ASP A 254 4.77 11.62 -5.46
CA ASP A 254 4.47 10.84 -6.67
C ASP A 254 3.14 10.07 -6.55
N PHE A 255 2.34 10.25 -5.49
CA PHE A 255 0.99 9.69 -5.38
C PHE A 255 -0.01 10.45 -6.26
N ASP A 256 -1.13 9.79 -6.58
CA ASP A 256 -2.18 10.31 -7.46
C ASP A 256 -3.13 11.31 -6.76
N VAL A 257 -2.84 11.65 -5.51
CA VAL A 257 -3.68 12.51 -4.66
C VAL A 257 -2.85 13.59 -3.97
N PRO A 258 -3.43 14.78 -3.72
CA PRO A 258 -2.78 15.80 -2.93
C PRO A 258 -2.65 15.35 -1.47
N LEU A 259 -1.50 15.66 -0.85
CA LEU A 259 -1.17 15.29 0.53
C LEU A 259 -0.98 16.55 1.39
N LYS A 260 -1.68 16.60 2.53
CA LYS A 260 -1.51 17.65 3.54
C LYS A 260 -0.55 17.19 4.62
N ILE A 261 0.61 17.84 4.70
CA ILE A 261 1.74 17.42 5.52
C ILE A 261 2.41 18.62 6.20
N SER A 262 3.23 18.36 7.21
CA SER A 262 4.20 19.30 7.75
C SER A 262 5.58 18.65 7.80
N LEU A 263 6.63 19.47 7.87
CA LEU A 263 8.00 18.97 8.11
C LEU A 263 8.31 19.10 9.59
N HIS A 264 8.73 17.99 10.19
CA HIS A 264 9.41 18.04 11.48
C HIS A 264 10.91 18.04 11.23
N LEU A 265 11.56 19.10 11.72
CA LEU A 265 12.97 19.36 11.50
C LEU A 265 13.71 19.29 12.84
N MET A 266 14.68 18.39 12.94
CA MET A 266 15.41 18.10 14.18
C MET A 266 16.90 18.40 13.99
N PRO A 267 17.36 19.61 14.35
CA PRO A 267 18.77 19.95 14.28
C PRO A 267 19.55 19.09 15.29
N GLN A 268 20.69 18.53 14.85
CA GLN A 268 21.51 17.66 15.68
C GLN A 268 22.47 18.43 16.61
N THR A 269 22.49 19.77 16.51
CA THR A 269 23.28 20.65 17.38
C THR A 269 22.55 21.96 17.63
N SER A 270 22.95 22.70 18.67
CA SER A 270 22.46 24.06 18.98
C SER A 270 23.08 25.16 18.12
N ARG A 271 23.78 24.84 17.02
CA ARG A 271 24.43 25.83 16.14
C ARG A 271 23.45 26.58 15.25
N ILE A 272 22.22 26.08 15.13
CA ILE A 272 21.17 26.65 14.30
C ILE A 272 19.83 26.62 15.02
N GLU A 273 18.98 27.57 14.67
CA GLU A 273 17.55 27.57 14.93
C GLU A 273 16.80 27.50 13.60
N LEU A 274 15.75 26.69 13.56
CA LEU A 274 14.92 26.48 12.38
C LEU A 274 13.56 27.13 12.60
N GLY A 275 13.09 27.88 11.59
CA GLY A 275 11.75 28.43 11.57
C GLY A 275 10.71 27.36 11.23
N ASP A 276 9.50 27.54 11.74
CA ASP A 276 8.34 26.74 11.33
C ASP A 276 7.87 27.17 9.93
N ILE A 277 7.51 26.19 9.12
CA ILE A 277 6.98 26.37 7.75
C ILE A 277 5.47 26.07 7.68
N GLY A 278 4.88 25.57 8.76
CA GLY A 278 3.46 25.24 8.84
C GLY A 278 3.05 24.02 8.02
N GLU A 279 1.75 23.94 7.74
CA GLU A 279 1.16 22.89 6.88
C GLU A 279 1.39 23.23 5.40
N ILE A 280 1.78 22.22 4.64
CA ILE A 280 2.06 22.25 3.22
C ILE A 280 1.11 21.28 2.53
N THR A 281 0.49 21.73 1.44
CA THR A 281 -0.23 20.83 0.53
C THR A 281 0.71 20.48 -0.62
N LEU A 282 1.06 19.21 -0.75
CA LEU A 282 1.79 18.67 -1.90
C LEU A 282 0.79 18.12 -2.89
N GLU A 283 0.65 18.76 -4.04
CA GLU A 283 -0.22 18.29 -5.12
C GLU A 283 0.20 16.90 -5.62
N ALA A 284 -0.73 16.18 -6.25
CA ALA A 284 -0.45 14.90 -6.90
C ALA A 284 0.67 15.05 -7.95
N HIS A 285 1.57 14.07 -8.02
CA HIS A 285 2.72 14.05 -8.94
C HIS A 285 3.57 15.34 -8.96
N SER A 286 3.77 15.96 -7.79
CA SER A 286 4.45 17.25 -7.67
C SER A 286 5.85 17.14 -7.07
N LYS A 287 6.69 18.10 -7.45
CA LYS A 287 7.99 18.39 -6.81
C LYS A 287 7.97 19.85 -6.37
N THR A 288 7.89 20.07 -5.07
CA THR A 288 7.68 21.40 -4.49
C THR A 288 8.87 21.80 -3.64
N GLN A 289 9.43 22.99 -3.89
CA GLN A 289 10.52 23.53 -3.08
C GLN A 289 9.96 24.40 -1.97
N VAL A 290 10.33 24.09 -0.74
CA VAL A 290 9.96 24.87 0.46
C VAL A 290 11.20 25.53 1.03
N LEU A 291 11.06 26.81 1.42
CA LEU A 291 12.14 27.62 1.94
C LEU A 291 12.12 27.59 3.47
N ILE A 292 13.05 26.84 4.07
CA ILE A 292 13.19 26.72 5.53
C ILE A 292 13.97 27.92 6.06
N PRO A 293 13.41 28.77 6.92
CA PRO A 293 14.17 29.83 7.57
C PRO A 293 15.18 29.22 8.54
N VAL A 294 16.45 29.58 8.40
CA VAL A 294 17.54 29.12 9.27
C VAL A 294 18.23 30.34 9.87
N THR A 295 18.35 30.34 11.20
CA THR A 295 19.17 31.29 11.95
C THR A 295 20.42 30.57 12.43
N VAL A 296 21.59 31.10 12.07
CA VAL A 296 22.89 30.54 12.44
C VAL A 296 23.38 31.21 13.72
N ILE A 297 23.62 30.39 14.75
CA ILE A 297 24.10 30.81 16.06
C ILE A 297 25.63 30.69 16.13
N ALA A 298 26.20 29.63 15.55
CA ALA A 298 27.64 29.38 15.58
C ALA A 298 28.16 28.71 14.29
N SER A 299 29.39 29.03 13.91
CA SER A 299 30.07 28.43 12.76
C SER A 299 30.42 26.95 13.00
N GLY A 300 30.63 26.19 11.93
CA GLY A 300 30.92 24.75 11.96
C GLY A 300 30.00 23.95 11.03
N THR A 301 29.97 22.63 11.18
CA THR A 301 29.07 21.75 10.44
C THR A 301 27.97 21.23 11.35
N THR A 302 26.76 21.04 10.80
CA THR A 302 25.65 20.40 11.50
C THR A 302 24.75 19.67 10.51
N THR A 303 23.95 18.74 11.02
CA THR A 303 22.94 18.02 10.26
C THR A 303 21.56 18.30 10.83
N VAL A 304 20.56 18.30 9.95
CA VAL A 304 19.14 18.38 10.31
C VAL A 304 18.49 17.11 9.81
N ILE A 305 17.84 16.38 10.71
CA ILE A 305 16.95 15.28 10.33
C ILE A 305 15.60 15.90 9.98
N ALA A 306 15.10 15.61 8.79
CA ALA A 306 13.80 16.04 8.32
C ALA A 306 12.89 14.82 8.14
N GLU A 307 11.67 14.89 8.67
CA GLU A 307 10.65 13.85 8.50
C GLU A 307 9.29 14.49 8.17
N PHE A 308 8.45 13.75 7.44
CA PHE A 308 7.07 14.17 7.22
C PHE A 308 6.18 13.84 8.43
N ARG A 309 5.24 14.74 8.69
CA ARG A 309 4.25 14.63 9.76
C ARG A 309 2.86 15.00 9.23
N ASN A 310 1.82 14.40 9.78
CA ASN A 310 0.44 14.77 9.49
C ASN A 310 -0.08 15.88 10.42
N ASN A 311 -1.27 16.39 10.15
CA ASN A 311 -1.94 17.40 10.99
C ASN A 311 -2.23 16.96 12.45
N LYS A 312 -2.13 15.66 12.75
CA LYS A 312 -2.28 15.09 14.10
C LYS A 312 -0.95 14.85 14.81
N GLY A 313 0.17 15.27 14.22
CA GLY A 313 1.50 15.12 14.79
C GLY A 313 2.15 13.74 14.61
N LYS A 314 1.53 12.82 13.88
CA LYS A 314 2.10 11.48 13.60
C LYS A 314 3.08 11.52 12.43
N THR A 315 4.14 10.72 12.51
CA THR A 315 5.26 10.74 11.58
C THR A 315 5.17 9.64 10.53
N PHE A 316 5.69 9.92 9.34
CA PHE A 316 5.81 8.95 8.24
C PHE A 316 6.95 7.93 8.46
N ASN A 317 7.84 8.22 9.43
CA ASN A 317 8.98 7.38 9.82
C ASN A 317 9.88 7.01 8.62
N ASP A 318 10.03 7.96 7.70
CA ASP A 318 11.07 8.00 6.67
C ASP A 318 11.81 9.33 6.84
N ILE A 319 13.13 9.25 7.02
CA ILE A 319 13.96 10.39 7.40
C ILE A 319 14.85 10.81 6.23
N SER A 320 15.06 12.11 6.11
CA SER A 320 16.04 12.70 5.20
C SER A 320 17.03 13.55 5.97
N VAL A 321 18.28 13.58 5.51
CA VAL A 321 19.36 14.31 6.17
C VAL A 321 19.73 15.53 5.33
N LEU A 322 19.70 16.70 5.97
CA LEU A 322 20.19 17.95 5.40
C LEU A 322 21.51 18.29 6.08
N THR A 323 22.58 18.46 5.30
CA THR A 323 23.90 18.81 5.84
C THR A 323 24.14 20.30 5.65
N LEU A 324 24.45 21.01 6.74
CA LEU A 324 24.68 22.46 6.73
C LEU A 324 26.13 22.76 7.14
N SER A 325 26.82 23.55 6.32
CA SER A 325 28.14 24.11 6.60
C SER A 325 28.01 25.61 6.86
N LEU A 326 28.37 26.03 8.06
CA LEU A 326 28.09 27.36 8.61
C LEU A 326 29.40 28.14 8.70
N SER A 327 29.49 29.24 7.95
CA SER A 327 30.65 30.13 7.90
C SER A 327 30.22 31.56 8.16
N VAL A 328 29.62 31.80 9.31
CA VAL A 328 29.09 33.12 9.69
C VAL A 328 30.11 33.84 10.56
N ILE A 329 30.51 35.03 10.11
CA ILE A 329 31.31 35.95 10.93
C ILE A 329 30.32 36.68 11.84
N SER A 330 30.51 36.56 13.16
CA SER A 330 29.66 37.26 14.12
C SER A 330 29.75 38.78 13.89
N PRO A 331 28.61 39.50 13.76
CA PRO A 331 28.60 40.95 13.64
C PRO A 331 29.35 41.65 14.78
N ALA A 332 29.33 41.07 15.99
CA ALA A 332 30.07 41.59 17.13
C ALA A 332 31.58 41.61 16.85
N VAL A 333 32.12 40.53 16.26
CA VAL A 333 33.55 40.44 15.92
C VAL A 333 33.92 41.51 14.89
N ALA A 334 33.09 41.73 13.88
CA ALA A 334 33.33 42.77 12.89
C ALA A 334 33.39 44.18 13.53
N TRP A 335 32.46 44.49 14.45
CA TRP A 335 32.47 45.76 15.18
C TRP A 335 33.67 45.89 16.13
N PHE A 336 34.05 44.82 16.83
CA PHE A 336 35.25 44.81 17.67
C PHE A 336 36.52 45.05 16.86
N THR A 337 36.69 44.36 15.74
CA THR A 337 37.87 44.54 14.86
C THR A 337 37.89 45.94 14.26
N THR A 338 36.74 46.48 13.82
CA THR A 338 36.65 47.83 13.28
C THR A 338 36.96 48.89 14.34
N GLY A 339 36.41 48.73 15.55
CA GLY A 339 36.69 49.63 16.68
C GLY A 339 38.15 49.59 17.11
N ALA A 340 38.75 48.41 17.19
CA ALA A 340 40.17 48.23 17.48
C ALA A 340 41.05 48.88 16.41
N ALA A 341 40.73 48.69 15.13
CA ALA A 341 41.44 49.32 14.02
C ALA A 341 41.36 50.85 14.09
N LEU A 342 40.19 51.41 14.41
CA LEU A 342 40.01 52.85 14.57
C LEU A 342 40.82 53.41 15.75
N MET A 343 40.83 52.70 16.89
CA MET A 343 41.66 53.08 18.04
C MET A 343 43.15 53.05 17.71
N LEU A 344 43.63 52.01 17.02
CA LEU A 344 45.03 51.92 16.59
C LEU A 344 45.41 53.06 15.64
N PHE A 345 44.51 53.42 14.72
CA PHE A 345 44.71 54.54 13.82
C PHE A 345 44.84 55.86 14.58
N LEU A 346 43.93 56.13 15.52
CA LEU A 346 43.99 57.33 16.37
C LEU A 346 45.27 57.37 17.23
N ALA A 347 45.68 56.23 17.78
CA ALA A 347 46.93 56.12 18.54
C ALA A 347 48.16 56.43 17.66
N ALA A 348 48.20 55.93 16.43
CA ALA A 348 49.28 56.20 15.48
C ALA A 348 49.36 57.70 15.12
N VAL A 349 48.21 58.35 14.87
CA VAL A 349 48.15 59.80 14.62
C VAL A 349 48.65 60.58 15.84
N ALA A 350 48.18 60.24 17.05
CA ALA A 350 48.62 60.89 18.28
C ALA A 350 50.13 60.73 18.54
N GLN A 351 50.68 59.53 18.28
CA GLN A 351 52.12 59.28 18.37
C GLN A 351 52.91 60.10 17.34
N SER A 352 52.43 60.20 16.10
CA SER A 352 53.05 61.02 15.06
C SER A 352 53.09 62.50 15.43
N VAL A 353 51.97 63.06 15.90
CA VAL A 353 51.90 64.46 16.38
C VAL A 353 52.83 64.69 17.56
N ARG A 354 52.88 63.77 18.53
CA ARG A 354 53.84 63.84 19.66
C ARG A 354 55.29 63.81 19.18
N ARG A 355 55.62 62.98 18.19
CA ARG A 355 56.96 62.88 17.61
C ARG A 355 57.37 64.20 16.93
N VAL A 356 56.50 64.76 16.10
CA VAL A 356 56.77 66.05 15.40
C VAL A 356 56.90 67.21 16.38
N ARG A 357 56.09 67.25 17.45
CA ARG A 357 56.22 68.28 18.49
C ARG A 357 57.51 68.16 19.30
N ARG A 358 58.05 66.95 19.49
CA ARG A 358 59.32 66.71 20.18
C ARG A 358 60.56 67.01 19.33
N SER A 359 60.46 67.05 17.99
CA SER A 359 61.58 67.42 17.12
C SER A 359 61.67 68.92 16.83
N ARG A 360 60.70 69.71 17.32
CA ARG A 360 60.64 71.18 17.20
C ARG A 360 60.96 71.91 18.51
N ARG A 361 61.28 71.17 19.56
CA ARG A 361 62.07 71.64 20.71
C ARG A 361 63.47 71.08 20.54
#